data_AF-A0A850Q3Y8-F1
#
_entry.id   AF-A0A850Q3Y8-F1
#
_cell.length_a   1.000
_cell.length_b   1.000
_cell.length_c   1.000
_cell.angle_alpha   90.00
_cell.angle_beta   90.00
_cell.angle_gamma   90.00
#
_symmetry.space_group_name_H-M   'P 1'
#
loop_
_entity.id
_entity.type
_entity.pdbx_description
1 polymer ?
#
loop_
_entity_poly.entity_id
_entity_poly.type
_entity_poly.pdbx_seq_one_letter_code
_entity_poly.pdbx_strand_id
1 'polypeptide(L)'
;MPRQNFSHIDTWVFDLDNTLYPPRFRLFDQIEKRMVDWVMGTLGVSKAEADRLRSTYWALHGTTLAGLMAEHNIEPDPFLEHVHDIDFTVLEPDAALAGHIRDLPGRKIVYTNGSAPYAEQVLQARGLSGLFDAVYGIEHANYRPKPEAAAFDAVFKRDNLRPETAAMFEDDQRNLAVPHAIGMRTIHVAPEAHTADHIHHHTVDLTDFLSQIK
;
A
#
# COMPACT_ATOMS: atom_id res chain seq x y z
N MET A 1 10.59 24.58 -5.34
CA MET A 1 9.14 24.60 -5.04
C MET A 1 8.58 23.25 -5.45
N PRO A 2 8.02 22.43 -4.52
CA PRO A 2 7.52 21.08 -4.81
C PRO A 2 6.67 21.03 -6.09
N ARG A 3 5.72 21.96 -6.25
CA ARG A 3 4.84 22.09 -7.42
C ARG A 3 5.51 21.97 -8.80
N GLN A 4 6.69 22.54 -9.01
CA GLN A 4 7.37 22.46 -10.31
C GLN A 4 7.81 21.03 -10.67
N ASN A 5 8.09 20.20 -9.65
CA ASN A 5 8.49 18.81 -9.85
C ASN A 5 7.31 17.90 -10.24
N PHE A 6 6.07 18.40 -10.13
CA PHE A 6 4.84 17.63 -10.38
C PHE A 6 4.02 18.13 -11.58
N SER A 7 4.47 19.17 -12.29
CA SER A 7 3.71 19.80 -13.37
C SER A 7 3.43 18.91 -14.59
N HIS A 8 4.20 17.82 -14.76
CA HIS A 8 4.07 16.82 -15.83
C HIS A 8 3.32 15.56 -15.38
N ILE A 9 2.90 15.49 -14.11
CA ILE A 9 2.26 14.31 -13.55
C ILE A 9 0.76 14.31 -13.91
N ASP A 10 0.31 13.24 -14.54
CA ASP A 10 -1.09 13.00 -14.92
C ASP A 10 -1.69 11.77 -14.24
N THR A 11 -0.89 10.97 -13.53
CA THR A 11 -1.34 9.78 -12.80
C THR A 11 -0.74 9.73 -11.39
N TRP A 12 -1.58 9.49 -10.39
CA TRP A 12 -1.20 9.48 -8.97
C TRP A 12 -1.51 8.12 -8.35
N VAL A 13 -0.47 7.44 -7.87
CA VAL A 13 -0.56 6.13 -7.25
C VAL A 13 -0.38 6.30 -5.75
N PHE A 14 -1.34 5.82 -4.97
CA PHE A 14 -1.29 5.85 -3.51
C PHE A 14 -1.22 4.42 -3.00
N ASP A 15 -0.21 4.14 -2.19
CA ASP A 15 -0.34 3.05 -1.24
C ASP A 15 -1.44 3.35 -0.20
N LEU A 16 -1.92 2.30 0.47
CA LEU A 16 -3.03 2.39 1.41
C LEU A 16 -2.55 2.47 2.86
N ASP A 17 -1.94 1.39 3.33
CA ASP A 17 -1.63 1.18 4.73
C ASP A 17 -0.53 2.14 5.18
N ASN A 18 -0.73 2.85 6.29
CA ASN A 18 0.19 3.89 6.79
C ASN A 18 0.46 5.10 5.84
N THR A 19 -0.06 5.06 4.62
CA THR A 19 0.04 6.13 3.62
C THR A 19 -1.22 6.99 3.59
N LEU A 20 -2.40 6.41 3.31
CA LEU A 20 -3.69 7.13 3.29
C LEU A 20 -4.30 7.33 4.68
N TYR A 21 -3.67 6.76 5.69
CA TYR A 21 -3.91 7.03 7.10
C TYR A 21 -2.60 6.87 7.88
N PRO A 22 -2.36 7.64 8.95
CA PRO A 22 -1.13 7.51 9.73
C PRO A 22 -1.07 6.21 10.57
N PRO A 23 0.14 5.69 10.87
CA PRO A 23 0.34 4.48 11.69
C PRO A 23 -0.34 4.49 13.07
N ARG A 24 -0.67 5.69 13.62
CA ARG A 24 -1.39 5.84 14.90
C ARG A 24 -2.74 5.14 14.94
N PHE A 25 -3.34 4.84 13.78
CA PHE A 25 -4.61 4.09 13.70
C PHE A 25 -4.46 2.59 13.95
N ARG A 26 -3.25 2.04 13.85
CA ARG A 26 -2.92 0.66 14.26
C ARG A 26 -3.81 -0.43 13.63
N LEU A 27 -4.23 -0.24 12.36
CA LEU A 27 -4.97 -1.28 11.63
C LEU A 27 -4.14 -2.56 11.50
N PHE A 28 -2.84 -2.41 11.23
CA PHE A 28 -1.96 -3.54 11.04
C PHE A 28 -1.83 -4.43 12.29
N ASP A 29 -1.98 -3.89 13.50
CA ASP A 29 -1.97 -4.68 14.73
C ASP A 29 -3.13 -5.69 14.78
N GLN A 30 -4.31 -5.30 14.26
CA GLN A 30 -5.46 -6.19 14.15
C GLN A 30 -5.21 -7.28 13.11
N ILE A 31 -4.70 -6.88 11.93
CA ILE A 31 -4.37 -7.80 10.84
C ILE A 31 -3.28 -8.78 11.30
N GLU A 32 -2.25 -8.30 11.99
CA GLU A 32 -1.16 -9.10 12.53
C GLU A 32 -1.68 -10.22 13.43
N LYS A 33 -2.52 -9.87 14.41
CA LYS A 33 -3.13 -10.86 15.30
C LYS A 33 -3.85 -11.95 14.50
N ARG A 34 -4.62 -11.56 13.48
CA ARG A 34 -5.35 -12.51 12.64
C ARG A 34 -4.45 -13.38 11.78
N MET A 35 -3.39 -12.84 11.18
CA MET A 35 -2.47 -13.73 10.44
C MET A 35 -1.69 -14.65 11.38
N VAL A 36 -1.38 -14.25 12.62
CA VAL A 36 -0.80 -15.16 13.62
C VAL A 36 -1.77 -16.31 13.91
N ASP A 37 -3.03 -16.00 14.20
CA ASP A 37 -4.06 -17.00 14.46
C ASP A 37 -4.25 -17.93 13.25
N TRP A 38 -4.24 -17.39 12.03
CA TRP A 38 -4.30 -18.17 10.79
C TRP A 38 -3.12 -19.13 10.64
N VAL A 39 -1.89 -18.63 10.82
CA VAL A 39 -0.66 -19.45 10.69
C VAL A 39 -0.66 -20.57 11.74
N MET A 40 -1.05 -20.26 12.99
CA MET A 40 -1.18 -21.27 14.05
C MET A 40 -2.18 -22.35 13.67
N GLY A 41 -3.39 -21.97 13.25
CA GLY A 41 -4.46 -22.92 12.89
C GLY A 41 -4.13 -23.75 11.66
N THR A 42 -3.52 -23.13 10.65
CA THR A 42 -3.21 -23.77 9.36
C THR A 42 -2.03 -24.72 9.45
N LEU A 43 -0.97 -24.32 10.16
CA LEU A 43 0.27 -25.10 10.24
C LEU A 43 0.36 -25.95 11.52
N GLY A 44 -0.56 -25.80 12.47
CA GLY A 44 -0.56 -26.51 13.74
C GLY A 44 0.61 -26.12 14.65
N VAL A 45 1.07 -24.87 14.56
CA VAL A 45 2.25 -24.37 15.28
C VAL A 45 1.88 -23.49 16.49
N SER A 46 2.82 -23.35 17.42
CA SER A 46 2.67 -22.41 18.54
C SER A 46 2.67 -20.95 18.06
N LYS A 47 2.15 -20.04 18.89
CA LYS A 47 2.18 -18.60 18.60
C LYS A 47 3.60 -18.08 18.32
N ALA A 48 4.57 -18.43 19.17
CA ALA A 48 5.95 -17.99 19.02
C ALA A 48 6.56 -18.47 17.68
N GLU A 49 6.17 -19.67 17.25
CA GLU A 49 6.61 -20.21 15.96
C GLU A 49 5.88 -19.52 14.79
N ALA A 50 4.59 -19.24 14.91
CA ALA A 50 3.84 -18.47 13.92
C ALA A 50 4.43 -17.05 13.72
N ASP A 51 4.79 -16.36 14.82
CA ASP A 51 5.46 -15.05 14.80
C ASP A 51 6.82 -15.13 14.09
N ARG A 52 7.60 -16.18 14.39
CA ARG A 52 8.89 -16.45 13.73
C ARG A 52 8.71 -16.72 12.24
N LEU A 53 7.73 -17.53 11.85
CA LEU A 53 7.44 -17.86 10.46
C LEU A 53 6.98 -16.63 9.67
N ARG A 54 6.07 -15.81 10.20
CA ARG A 54 5.67 -14.53 9.59
C ARG A 54 6.87 -13.63 9.31
N SER A 55 7.74 -13.45 10.30
CA SER A 55 8.96 -12.63 10.15
C SER A 55 9.88 -13.21 9.08
N THR A 56 10.01 -14.54 9.03
CA THR A 56 10.79 -15.26 8.01
C THR A 56 10.20 -15.06 6.62
N TYR A 57 8.87 -15.20 6.47
CA TYR A 57 8.17 -15.02 5.20
C TYR A 57 8.24 -13.61 4.69
N TRP A 58 8.08 -12.61 5.56
CA TRP A 58 8.26 -11.22 5.17
C TRP A 58 9.68 -10.94 4.69
N ALA A 59 10.70 -11.48 5.37
CA ALA A 59 12.10 -11.28 4.99
C ALA A 59 12.47 -11.96 3.66
N LEU A 60 11.93 -13.15 3.39
CA LEU A 60 12.26 -13.94 2.19
C LEU A 60 11.34 -13.65 1.00
N HIS A 61 10.06 -13.39 1.25
CA HIS A 61 8.99 -13.35 0.25
C HIS A 61 8.24 -12.01 0.23
N GLY A 62 8.63 -11.03 1.05
CA GLY A 62 8.04 -9.69 1.10
C GLY A 62 6.72 -9.59 1.88
N THR A 63 5.94 -10.68 1.98
CA THR A 63 4.73 -10.75 2.80
C THR A 63 4.54 -12.13 3.43
N THR A 64 3.75 -12.20 4.50
CA THR A 64 3.32 -13.48 5.10
C THR A 64 2.57 -14.35 4.09
N LEU A 65 1.68 -13.74 3.28
CA LEU A 65 0.90 -14.48 2.28
C LEU A 65 1.81 -15.13 1.24
N ALA A 66 2.74 -14.38 0.65
CA ALA A 66 3.66 -14.91 -0.36
C ALA A 66 4.47 -16.11 0.17
N GLY A 67 4.94 -16.05 1.42
CA GLY A 67 5.62 -17.19 2.03
C GLY A 67 4.70 -18.38 2.32
N LEU A 68 3.45 -18.14 2.75
CA LEU A 68 2.48 -19.22 2.91
C LEU A 68 2.12 -19.90 1.58
N MET A 69 2.01 -19.14 0.50
CA MET A 69 1.79 -19.68 -0.84
C MET A 69 3.00 -20.51 -1.30
N ALA A 70 4.22 -19.96 -1.18
CA ALA A 70 5.43 -20.60 -1.68
C ALA A 70 5.81 -21.87 -0.90
N GLU A 71 5.67 -21.85 0.42
CA GLU A 71 6.17 -22.93 1.29
C GLU A 71 5.09 -23.97 1.63
N HIS A 72 3.81 -23.59 1.57
CA HIS A 72 2.70 -24.43 2.06
C HIS A 72 1.52 -24.57 1.08
N ASN A 73 1.61 -23.99 -0.12
CA ASN A 73 0.52 -23.99 -1.12
C ASN A 73 -0.82 -23.49 -0.56
N ILE A 74 -0.78 -22.45 0.28
CA ILE A 74 -1.99 -21.83 0.83
C ILE A 74 -2.70 -21.02 -0.26
N GLU A 75 -4.01 -21.22 -0.38
CA GLU A 75 -4.87 -20.41 -1.24
C GLU A 75 -4.98 -18.98 -0.69
N PRO A 76 -4.79 -17.94 -1.52
CA PRO A 76 -4.67 -16.58 -1.05
C PRO A 76 -6.00 -15.95 -0.60
N ASP A 77 -7.10 -16.24 -1.29
CA ASP A 77 -8.37 -15.54 -1.04
C ASP A 77 -8.93 -15.82 0.37
N PRO A 78 -9.01 -17.08 0.85
CA PRO A 78 -9.47 -17.35 2.21
C PRO A 78 -8.57 -16.71 3.29
N PHE A 79 -7.26 -16.65 3.03
CA PHE A 79 -6.32 -15.97 3.92
C PHE A 79 -6.63 -14.46 3.96
N LEU A 80 -6.76 -13.81 2.80
CA LEU A 80 -7.01 -12.37 2.69
C LEU A 80 -8.35 -11.99 3.32
N GLU A 81 -9.41 -12.75 3.05
CA GLU A 81 -10.72 -12.56 3.68
C GLU A 81 -10.61 -12.64 5.20
N HIS A 82 -9.90 -13.64 5.74
CA HIS A 82 -9.73 -13.80 7.18
C HIS A 82 -8.95 -12.65 7.81
N VAL A 83 -7.79 -12.30 7.26
CA VAL A 83 -6.89 -11.32 7.90
C VAL A 83 -7.40 -9.88 7.79
N HIS A 84 -8.24 -9.59 6.80
CA HIS A 84 -8.85 -8.27 6.61
C HIS A 84 -10.22 -8.11 7.30
N ASP A 85 -10.75 -9.12 7.98
CA ASP A 85 -11.96 -9.03 8.79
C ASP A 85 -11.70 -8.27 10.11
N ILE A 86 -11.44 -6.96 10.03
CA ILE A 86 -11.01 -6.13 11.16
C ILE A 86 -12.00 -5.00 11.47
N ASP A 87 -11.80 -4.32 12.60
CA ASP A 87 -12.58 -3.15 12.98
C ASP A 87 -12.04 -1.88 12.32
N PHE A 88 -12.84 -1.29 11.44
CA PHE A 88 -12.54 -0.03 10.75
C PHE A 88 -13.03 1.21 11.51
N THR A 89 -13.78 1.07 12.61
CA THR A 89 -14.33 2.21 13.35
C THR A 89 -13.27 3.04 14.07
N VAL A 90 -12.05 2.50 14.19
CA VAL A 90 -10.87 3.23 14.67
C VAL A 90 -10.44 4.34 13.71
N LEU A 91 -10.81 4.25 12.43
CA LEU A 91 -10.47 5.25 11.41
C LEU A 91 -11.41 6.45 11.51
N GLU A 92 -10.82 7.64 11.41
CA GLU A 92 -11.57 8.90 11.31
C GLU A 92 -11.53 9.43 9.87
N PRO A 93 -12.62 10.03 9.35
CA PRO A 93 -12.59 10.72 8.07
C PRO A 93 -11.60 11.89 8.04
N ASP A 94 -11.00 12.14 6.88
CA ASP A 94 -10.09 13.28 6.67
C ASP A 94 -10.56 14.14 5.48
N ALA A 95 -11.40 15.13 5.79
CA ALA A 95 -11.99 16.00 4.78
C ALA A 95 -10.95 16.87 4.05
N ALA A 96 -9.85 17.23 4.71
CA ALA A 96 -8.77 17.98 4.10
C ALA A 96 -8.04 17.11 3.07
N LEU A 97 -7.63 15.90 3.45
CA LEU A 97 -7.01 14.94 2.54
C LEU A 97 -7.93 14.64 1.34
N ALA A 98 -9.21 14.39 1.60
CA ALA A 98 -10.22 14.17 0.56
C ALA A 98 -10.31 15.36 -0.41
N GLY A 99 -10.29 16.58 0.12
CA GLY A 99 -10.18 17.83 -0.65
C GLY A 99 -8.94 17.85 -1.54
N HIS A 100 -7.77 17.54 -0.96
CA HIS A 100 -6.51 17.56 -1.70
C HIS A 100 -6.42 16.51 -2.80
N ILE A 101 -6.84 15.27 -2.53
CA ILE A 101 -6.87 14.20 -3.54
C ILE A 101 -7.82 14.54 -4.69
N ARG A 102 -9.03 15.05 -4.37
CA ARG A 102 -10.01 15.43 -5.40
C ARG A 102 -9.46 16.45 -6.39
N ASP A 103 -8.72 17.44 -5.89
CA ASP A 103 -8.19 18.55 -6.68
C ASP A 103 -6.94 18.18 -7.50
N LEU A 104 -6.32 17.01 -7.27
CA LEU A 104 -5.20 16.57 -8.10
C LEU A 104 -5.65 16.40 -9.56
N PRO A 105 -4.89 16.90 -10.55
CA PRO A 105 -5.22 16.73 -11.95
C PRO A 105 -5.05 15.27 -12.39
N GLY A 106 -5.76 14.84 -13.42
CA GLY A 106 -5.55 13.51 -14.01
C GLY A 106 -6.10 12.36 -13.15
N ARG A 107 -5.51 11.17 -13.34
CA ARG A 107 -5.98 9.88 -12.82
C ARG A 107 -5.43 9.59 -11.43
N LYS A 108 -6.26 9.06 -10.53
CA LYS A 108 -5.88 8.66 -9.16
C LYS A 108 -6.18 7.19 -8.94
N ILE A 109 -5.21 6.42 -8.47
CA ILE A 109 -5.38 5.00 -8.16
C ILE A 109 -4.84 4.66 -6.77
N VAL A 110 -5.43 3.64 -6.14
CA VAL A 110 -4.83 2.95 -5.00
C VAL A 110 -4.12 1.69 -5.49
N TYR A 111 -2.91 1.43 -4.98
CA TYR A 111 -2.19 0.17 -5.18
C TYR A 111 -1.56 -0.33 -3.87
N THR A 112 -2.14 -1.38 -3.28
CA THR A 112 -1.75 -1.95 -1.98
C THR A 112 -1.35 -3.43 -2.08
N ASN A 113 -0.53 -3.90 -1.13
CA ASN A 113 -0.28 -5.33 -0.89
C ASN A 113 -1.44 -6.02 -0.14
N GLY A 114 -2.43 -5.27 0.35
CA GLY A 114 -3.72 -5.79 0.81
C GLY A 114 -4.66 -6.13 -0.36
N SER A 115 -5.87 -6.58 -0.05
CA SER A 115 -6.89 -6.90 -1.08
C SER A 115 -7.68 -5.65 -1.49
N ALA A 116 -8.25 -5.60 -2.69
CA ALA A 116 -9.11 -4.48 -3.09
C ALA A 116 -10.36 -4.32 -2.21
N PRO A 117 -11.07 -5.39 -1.80
CA PRO A 117 -12.20 -5.26 -0.88
C PRO A 117 -11.81 -4.61 0.46
N TYR A 118 -10.64 -4.98 1.00
CA TYR A 118 -10.06 -4.34 2.20
C TYR A 118 -9.79 -2.85 1.96
N ALA A 119 -9.15 -2.52 0.84
CA ALA A 119 -8.85 -1.13 0.50
C ALA A 119 -10.11 -0.28 0.42
N GLU A 120 -11.18 -0.77 -0.20
CA GLU A 120 -12.46 -0.06 -0.28
C GLU A 120 -13.08 0.20 1.11
N GLN A 121 -12.97 -0.74 2.06
CA GLN A 121 -13.43 -0.52 3.44
C GLN A 121 -12.64 0.59 4.14
N VAL A 122 -11.30 0.60 3.97
CA VAL A 122 -10.44 1.68 4.51
C VAL A 122 -10.81 3.02 3.88
N LEU A 123 -10.97 3.09 2.55
CA LEU A 123 -11.34 4.31 1.84
C LEU A 123 -12.70 4.83 2.31
N GLN A 124 -13.68 3.95 2.51
CA GLN A 124 -14.98 4.33 3.05
C GLN A 124 -14.87 4.92 4.45
N ALA A 125 -14.16 4.25 5.36
CA ALA A 125 -14.00 4.71 6.74
C ALA A 125 -13.23 6.04 6.84
N ARG A 126 -12.29 6.30 5.91
CA ARG A 126 -11.54 7.55 5.80
C ARG A 126 -12.29 8.67 5.07
N GLY A 127 -13.49 8.42 4.54
CA GLY A 127 -14.25 9.40 3.76
C GLY A 127 -13.62 9.71 2.40
N LEU A 128 -12.91 8.74 1.81
CA LEU A 128 -12.21 8.84 0.53
C LEU A 128 -12.91 8.09 -0.62
N SER A 129 -14.09 7.52 -0.38
CA SER A 129 -14.88 6.83 -1.41
C SER A 129 -15.14 7.73 -2.62
N GLY A 130 -14.99 7.17 -3.82
CA GLY A 130 -15.25 7.85 -5.09
C GLY A 130 -14.20 8.88 -5.50
N LEU A 131 -13.06 8.97 -4.80
CA LEU A 131 -11.94 9.86 -5.17
C LEU A 131 -10.91 9.21 -6.10
N PHE A 132 -10.92 7.88 -6.17
CA PHE A 132 -9.98 7.09 -6.96
C PHE A 132 -10.71 6.47 -8.15
N ASP A 133 -10.04 6.50 -9.30
CA ASP A 133 -10.54 5.94 -10.55
C ASP A 133 -10.34 4.41 -10.63
N ALA A 134 -9.46 3.85 -9.78
CA ALA A 134 -9.26 2.41 -9.61
C ALA A 134 -8.62 2.09 -8.25
N VAL A 135 -8.90 0.87 -7.77
CA VAL A 135 -8.29 0.29 -6.57
C VAL A 135 -7.72 -1.07 -6.95
N TYR A 136 -6.41 -1.24 -6.82
CA TYR A 136 -5.70 -2.47 -7.10
C TYR A 136 -5.14 -3.07 -5.80
N GLY A 137 -5.71 -4.21 -5.41
CA GLY A 137 -5.13 -5.09 -4.40
C GLY A 137 -4.14 -6.10 -4.98
N ILE A 138 -3.53 -6.90 -4.11
CA ILE A 138 -2.52 -7.91 -4.43
C ILE A 138 -3.01 -8.96 -5.44
N GLU A 139 -4.31 -9.26 -5.46
CA GLU A 139 -4.93 -10.16 -6.44
C GLU A 139 -4.78 -9.65 -7.88
N HIS A 140 -4.70 -8.33 -8.09
CA HIS A 140 -4.46 -7.72 -9.40
C HIS A 140 -2.99 -7.82 -9.83
N ALA A 141 -2.09 -8.11 -8.89
CA ALA A 141 -0.67 -8.35 -9.12
C ALA A 141 -0.35 -9.86 -9.21
N ASN A 142 -1.36 -10.72 -9.42
CA ASN A 142 -1.23 -12.18 -9.37
C ASN A 142 -0.63 -12.67 -8.03
N TYR A 143 -1.03 -12.03 -6.93
CA TYR A 143 -0.58 -12.31 -5.56
C TYR A 143 0.93 -12.13 -5.32
N ARG A 144 1.61 -11.40 -6.21
CA ARG A 144 3.00 -10.97 -5.99
C ARG A 144 3.02 -9.64 -5.23
N PRO A 145 3.77 -9.53 -4.13
CA PRO A 145 3.81 -8.29 -3.38
C PRO A 145 4.79 -7.28 -3.98
N LYS A 146 4.53 -5.99 -3.77
CA LYS A 146 5.59 -4.97 -3.80
C LYS A 146 6.70 -5.38 -2.80
N PRO A 147 8.00 -5.21 -3.13
CA PRO A 147 8.55 -4.46 -4.26
C PRO A 147 8.86 -5.30 -5.52
N GLU A 148 8.28 -6.48 -5.72
CA GLU A 148 8.58 -7.29 -6.92
C GLU A 148 8.25 -6.52 -8.21
N ALA A 149 9.22 -6.42 -9.14
CA ALA A 149 9.00 -5.72 -10.40
C ALA A 149 7.82 -6.27 -11.22
N ALA A 150 7.58 -7.59 -11.13
CA ALA A 150 6.44 -8.23 -11.77
C ALA A 150 5.08 -7.80 -11.18
N ALA A 151 5.04 -7.41 -9.90
CA ALA A 151 3.83 -6.90 -9.26
C ALA A 151 3.44 -5.53 -9.85
N PHE A 152 4.41 -4.63 -9.96
CA PHE A 152 4.23 -3.33 -10.62
C PHE A 152 3.87 -3.47 -12.10
N ASP A 153 4.56 -4.34 -12.84
CA ASP A 153 4.30 -4.59 -14.25
C ASP A 153 2.85 -5.03 -14.50
N ALA A 154 2.34 -5.97 -13.69
CA ALA A 154 0.97 -6.45 -13.79
C ALA A 154 -0.06 -5.33 -13.58
N VAL A 155 0.10 -4.54 -12.52
CA VAL A 155 -0.86 -3.47 -12.19
C VAL A 155 -0.75 -2.30 -13.15
N PHE A 156 0.45 -1.86 -13.52
CA PHE A 156 0.64 -0.69 -14.37
C PHE A 156 0.25 -0.95 -15.83
N LYS A 157 0.45 -2.17 -16.34
CA LYS A 157 -0.11 -2.59 -17.64
C LYS A 157 -1.63 -2.64 -17.61
N ARG A 158 -2.22 -3.15 -16.53
CA ARG A 158 -3.68 -3.20 -16.38
C ARG A 158 -4.29 -1.80 -16.32
N ASP A 159 -3.67 -0.88 -15.60
CA ASP A 159 -4.11 0.51 -15.51
C ASP A 159 -3.82 1.32 -16.78
N ASN A 160 -2.89 0.84 -17.62
CA ASN A 160 -2.36 1.55 -18.79
C ASN A 160 -1.76 2.92 -18.41
N LEU A 161 -1.08 2.98 -17.26
CA LEU A 161 -0.39 4.19 -16.82
C LEU A 161 1.01 4.30 -17.44
N ARG A 162 1.49 5.54 -17.55
CA ARG A 162 2.85 5.84 -18.02
C ARG A 162 3.71 6.24 -16.82
N PRO A 163 4.75 5.47 -16.48
CA PRO A 163 5.60 5.76 -15.33
C PRO A 163 6.20 7.18 -15.33
N GLU A 164 6.61 7.69 -16.49
CA GLU A 164 7.30 8.98 -16.63
C GLU A 164 6.40 10.19 -16.35
N THR A 165 5.07 10.00 -16.36
CA THR A 165 4.06 11.00 -15.99
C THR A 165 3.30 10.60 -14.73
N ALA A 166 3.85 9.67 -13.93
CA ALA A 166 3.20 9.18 -12.73
C ALA A 166 4.01 9.45 -11.45
N ALA A 167 3.29 9.64 -10.34
CA ALA A 167 3.86 9.81 -9.01
C ALA A 167 3.31 8.75 -8.05
N MET A 168 4.17 8.21 -7.18
CA MET A 168 3.79 7.20 -6.18
C MET A 168 4.09 7.65 -4.75
N PHE A 169 3.08 7.56 -3.89
CA PHE A 169 3.16 7.78 -2.43
C PHE A 169 3.14 6.44 -1.71
N GLU A 170 4.09 6.24 -0.79
CA GLU A 170 4.32 4.94 -0.14
C GLU A 170 5.06 5.13 1.20
N ASP A 171 4.69 4.36 2.22
CA ASP A 171 5.35 4.36 3.52
C ASP A 171 6.58 3.45 3.57
N ASP A 172 6.56 2.32 2.87
CA ASP A 172 7.72 1.42 2.78
C ASP A 172 8.68 1.86 1.68
N GLN A 173 9.80 2.46 2.09
CA GLN A 173 10.90 2.85 1.20
C GLN A 173 11.29 1.79 0.15
N ARG A 174 11.21 0.48 0.47
CA ARG A 174 11.62 -0.59 -0.46
C ARG A 174 10.70 -0.64 -1.67
N ASN A 175 9.43 -0.32 -1.49
CA ASN A 175 8.40 -0.30 -2.53
C ASN A 175 8.59 0.87 -3.51
N LEU A 176 9.39 1.89 -3.18
CA LEU A 176 9.70 3.00 -4.07
C LEU A 176 10.84 2.70 -5.06
N ALA A 177 11.62 1.64 -4.85
CA ALA A 177 12.78 1.32 -5.68
C ALA A 177 12.41 1.02 -7.14
N VAL A 178 11.39 0.19 -7.37
CA VAL A 178 10.92 -0.16 -8.72
C VAL A 178 10.28 1.05 -9.43
N PRO A 179 9.28 1.76 -8.83
CA PRO A 179 8.72 3.00 -9.39
C PRO A 179 9.79 3.98 -9.86
N HIS A 180 10.81 4.23 -9.02
CA HIS A 180 11.92 5.11 -9.39
C HIS A 180 12.70 4.56 -10.60
N ALA A 181 13.06 3.27 -10.59
CA ALA A 181 13.85 2.65 -11.66
C ALA A 181 13.16 2.71 -13.02
N ILE A 182 11.83 2.76 -13.05
CA ILE A 182 11.03 2.88 -14.28
C ILE A 182 10.60 4.31 -14.60
N GLY A 183 11.07 5.31 -13.85
CA GLY A 183 10.92 6.73 -14.18
C GLY A 183 9.81 7.49 -13.43
N MET A 184 9.16 6.88 -12.43
CA MET A 184 8.14 7.58 -11.63
C MET A 184 8.74 8.59 -10.66
N ARG A 185 7.95 9.61 -10.32
CA ARG A 185 8.20 10.44 -9.14
C ARG A 185 7.85 9.63 -7.89
N THR A 186 8.70 9.66 -6.87
CA THR A 186 8.56 8.85 -5.66
C THR A 186 8.53 9.71 -4.42
N ILE A 187 7.56 9.44 -3.54
CA ILE A 187 7.31 10.21 -2.33
C ILE A 187 7.18 9.24 -1.17
N HIS A 188 8.13 9.32 -0.25
CA HIS A 188 8.14 8.53 0.98
C HIS A 188 7.28 9.22 2.04
N VAL A 189 6.21 8.56 2.48
CA VAL A 189 5.25 9.06 3.47
C VAL A 189 5.49 8.33 4.78
N ALA A 190 6.33 8.88 5.65
CA ALA A 190 6.71 8.21 6.88
C ALA A 190 7.11 9.21 7.98
N PRO A 191 6.97 8.85 9.28
CA PRO A 191 7.40 9.69 10.39
C PRO A 191 8.90 10.05 10.34
N GLU A 192 9.73 9.11 9.86
CA GLU A 192 11.16 9.27 9.75
C GLU A 192 11.60 9.33 8.28
N ALA A 193 12.50 10.27 7.98
CA ALA A 193 13.07 10.38 6.65
C ALA A 193 14.06 9.24 6.40
N HIS A 194 13.93 8.60 5.23
CA HIS A 194 14.97 7.72 4.70
C HIS A 194 15.65 8.38 3.50
N THR A 195 16.98 8.34 3.46
CA THR A 195 17.75 8.86 2.34
C THR A 195 18.18 7.71 1.45
N ALA A 196 17.65 7.67 0.24
CA ALA A 196 18.08 6.77 -0.82
C ALA A 196 17.84 7.43 -2.18
N ASP A 197 18.63 7.05 -3.19
CA ASP A 197 18.52 7.61 -4.55
C ASP A 197 17.10 7.48 -5.12
N HIS A 198 16.38 6.43 -4.74
CA HIS A 198 15.02 6.15 -5.19
C HIS A 198 13.91 6.94 -4.46
N ILE A 199 14.27 7.86 -3.55
CA ILE A 199 13.34 8.70 -2.79
C ILE A 199 13.55 10.15 -3.20
N HIS A 200 12.65 10.69 -4.03
CA HIS A 200 12.76 12.08 -4.49
C HIS A 200 12.23 13.09 -3.46
N HIS A 201 11.20 12.71 -2.71
CA HIS A 201 10.54 13.53 -1.70
C HIS A 201 10.22 12.71 -0.46
N HIS A 202 10.22 13.37 0.68
CA HIS A 202 9.76 12.83 1.96
C HIS A 202 8.72 13.77 2.55
N THR A 203 7.71 13.20 3.20
CA THR A 203 6.77 13.92 4.04
C THR A 203 6.39 13.09 5.27
N VAL A 204 6.10 13.78 6.37
CA VAL A 204 5.49 13.19 7.57
C VAL A 204 3.96 13.30 7.56
N ASP A 205 3.42 14.10 6.64
CA ASP A 205 2.00 14.38 6.51
C ASP A 205 1.63 14.48 5.01
N LEU A 206 0.86 13.49 4.54
CA LEU A 206 0.38 13.46 3.15
C LEU A 206 -0.54 14.64 2.84
N THR A 207 -1.41 15.00 3.77
CA THR A 207 -2.38 16.10 3.60
C THR A 207 -1.66 17.43 3.41
N ASP A 208 -0.66 17.72 4.25
CA ASP A 208 0.17 18.93 4.10
C ASP A 208 0.96 18.90 2.78
N PHE A 209 1.59 17.77 2.43
CA PHE A 209 2.34 17.66 1.19
C PHE A 209 1.47 17.93 -0.05
N LEU A 210 0.29 17.32 -0.11
CA LEU A 210 -0.63 17.52 -1.23
C LEU A 210 -1.13 18.97 -1.30
N SER A 211 -1.16 19.71 -0.19
CA SER A 211 -1.50 21.15 -0.20
C SER A 211 -0.48 22.02 -0.95
N GLN A 212 0.77 21.55 -1.07
CA GLN A 212 1.90 22.31 -1.63
C GLN A 212 2.20 22.01 -3.10
N ILE A 213 1.63 20.93 -3.65
CA ILE A 213 1.89 20.48 -5.03
C ILE A 213 0.74 20.76 -6.00
N LYS A 214 -0.38 21.31 -5.51
CA LYS A 214 -1.46 21.86 -6.33
C LYS A 214 -0.99 23.09 -7.11
#